data_AF-A0A7X3F1K8-F1
#
_entry.id   AF-A0A7X3F1K8-F1
#
_cell.length_a   1.000
_cell.length_b   1.000
_cell.length_c   1.000
_cell.angle_alpha   90.00
_cell.angle_beta   90.00
_cell.angle_gamma   90.00
#
_symmetry.space_group_name_H-M   'P 1'
#
loop_
_entity.id
_entity.type
_entity.pdbx_description
1 polymer ?
#
loop_
_entity_poly.entity_id
_entity_poly.type
_entity_poly.pdbx_seq_one_letter_code
_entity_poly.pdbx_strand_id
1 'polypeptide(L)'
;MSQGFAFWFAWWMFLCGLGLHLWIFGRAVGSVIYAAIVAGSFVRFAWACGKEHGFRPMPCPRWMYAPIVWGEMFMTVLGAPKGSVRHMGGAGVWNGIGNWTVYPKQEAKPCA
;
A
#
# COMPACT_ATOMS: atom_id res chain seq x y z
N MET A 1 36.78 -31.12 27.96
CA MET A 1 35.41 -31.11 27.40
C MET A 1 34.80 -29.71 27.23
N SER A 2 35.36 -28.63 27.79
CA SER A 2 34.77 -27.28 27.72
C SER A 2 34.88 -26.57 26.36
N GLN A 3 35.95 -26.79 25.60
CA GLN A 3 36.17 -26.05 24.34
C GLN A 3 35.22 -26.47 23.20
N GLY A 4 34.85 -27.75 23.13
CA GLY A 4 33.89 -28.24 22.13
C GLY A 4 32.47 -27.71 22.38
N PHE A 5 32.06 -27.63 23.64
CA PHE A 5 30.76 -27.07 24.02
C PHE A 5 30.69 -25.56 23.74
N ALA A 6 31.74 -24.80 24.08
CA ALA A 6 31.79 -23.36 23.82
C ALA A 6 31.76 -23.04 22.32
N PHE A 7 32.49 -23.81 21.49
CA PHE A 7 32.47 -23.66 20.03
C PHE A 7 31.10 -23.98 19.43
N TRP A 8 30.48 -25.09 19.84
CA TRP A 8 29.14 -25.47 19.39
C TRP A 8 28.09 -24.42 19.78
N PHE A 9 28.14 -23.93 21.03
CA PHE A 9 27.23 -22.90 21.52
C PHE A 9 27.38 -21.58 20.77
N ALA A 10 28.62 -21.16 20.47
CA ALA A 10 28.88 -19.95 19.68
C ALA A 10 28.30 -20.08 18.25
N TRP A 11 28.47 -21.24 17.61
CA TRP A 11 27.87 -21.51 16.30
C TRP A 11 26.35 -21.52 16.34
N TRP A 12 25.75 -22.12 17.37
CA TRP A 12 24.30 -22.11 17.57
C TRP A 12 23.77 -20.68 17.69
N MET A 13 24.39 -19.85 18.53
CA MET A 13 24.02 -18.44 18.69
C MET A 13 24.15 -17.64 17.39
N PHE A 14 25.20 -17.87 16.62
CA PHE A 14 25.37 -17.23 15.31
C PHE A 14 24.26 -17.64 14.33
N LEU A 15 23.93 -18.93 14.25
CA LEU A 15 22.87 -19.42 13.36
C LEU A 15 21.50 -18.90 13.77
N CYS A 16 21.19 -18.85 15.07
CA CYS A 16 19.96 -18.24 15.57
C CYS A 16 19.90 -16.74 15.25
N GLY A 17 21.02 -16.02 15.45
CA GLY A 17 21.14 -14.61 15.11
C GLY A 17 20.91 -14.36 13.62
N LEU A 18 21.57 -15.14 12.76
CA LEU A 18 21.40 -15.07 11.30
C LEU A 18 19.95 -15.37 10.89
N GLY A 19 19.35 -16.42 11.47
CA GLY A 19 17.95 -16.79 11.23
C GLY A 19 16.98 -15.66 11.60
N LEU A 20 17.20 -15.00 12.73
CA LEU A 20 16.39 -13.85 13.15
C LEU A 20 16.54 -12.67 12.17
N HIS A 21 17.76 -12.38 11.70
CA HIS A 21 17.99 -11.30 10.72
C HIS A 21 17.30 -11.60 9.39
N LEU A 22 17.42 -12.82 8.88
CA LEU A 22 16.74 -13.25 7.65
C LEU A 22 15.22 -13.19 7.80
N TRP A 23 14.69 -13.55 8.96
CA TRP A 23 13.27 -13.44 9.26
C TRP A 23 12.77 -11.99 9.25
N ILE A 24 13.46 -11.10 9.97
CA ILE A 24 13.13 -9.67 10.02
C ILE A 24 13.21 -9.06 8.62
N PHE A 25 14.29 -9.36 7.89
CA PHE A 25 14.50 -8.88 6.53
C PHE A 25 13.40 -9.38 5.58
N GLY A 26 13.07 -10.68 5.63
CA GLY A 26 12.00 -11.25 4.84
C GLY A 26 10.64 -10.61 5.12
N ARG A 27 10.33 -10.34 6.39
CA ARG A 27 9.10 -9.61 6.77
C ARG A 27 9.09 -8.18 6.26
N ALA A 28 10.21 -7.46 6.35
CA ALA A 28 10.32 -6.09 5.86
C ALA A 28 10.11 -6.04 4.34
N VAL A 29 10.81 -6.89 3.60
CA VAL A 29 10.67 -7.01 2.13
C VAL A 29 9.25 -7.42 1.75
N GLY A 30 8.68 -8.43 2.41
CA GLY A 30 7.30 -8.87 2.17
C GLY A 30 6.28 -7.75 2.41
N SER A 31 6.49 -6.93 3.44
CA SER A 31 5.61 -5.79 3.76
C SER A 31 5.70 -4.68 2.70
N VAL A 32 6.91 -4.42 2.18
CA VAL A 32 7.13 -3.46 1.08
C VAL A 32 6.45 -3.93 -0.20
N ILE A 33 6.61 -5.21 -0.57
CA ILE A 33 5.97 -5.78 -1.76
C ILE A 33 4.45 -5.72 -1.61
N TYR A 34 3.92 -6.10 -0.43
CA TYR A 34 2.49 -6.02 -0.15
C TYR A 34 1.96 -4.59 -0.27
N ALA A 35 2.66 -3.61 0.34
CA ALA A 35 2.31 -2.20 0.25
C ALA A 35 2.27 -1.71 -1.21
N ALA A 36 3.22 -2.13 -2.05
CA ALA A 36 3.26 -1.78 -3.46
C ALA A 36 2.03 -2.32 -4.24
N ILE A 37 1.64 -3.57 -3.98
CA ILE A 37 0.47 -4.19 -4.60
C ILE A 37 -0.83 -3.49 -4.14
N VAL A 38 -0.96 -3.22 -2.85
CA VAL A 38 -2.12 -2.52 -2.29
C VAL A 38 -2.26 -1.13 -2.88
N ALA A 39 -1.16 -0.37 -2.92
CA ALA A 39 -1.13 0.96 -3.51
C ALA A 39 -1.51 0.92 -5.00
N GLY A 40 -0.99 -0.05 -5.76
CA GLY A 40 -1.37 -0.27 -7.16
C GLY A 40 -2.87 -0.55 -7.33
N SER A 41 -3.44 -1.42 -6.47
CA SER A 41 -4.88 -1.70 -6.50
C SER A 41 -5.72 -0.48 -6.16
N PHE A 42 -5.28 0.35 -5.20
CA PHE A 42 -5.99 1.57 -4.82
C PHE A 42 -5.97 2.61 -5.94
N VAL A 43 -4.83 2.79 -6.61
CA VAL A 43 -4.72 3.68 -7.78
C VAL A 43 -5.70 3.25 -8.87
N ARG A 44 -5.83 1.95 -9.12
CA ARG A 44 -6.78 1.42 -10.12
C ARG A 44 -8.22 1.74 -9.76
N PHE A 45 -8.58 1.62 -8.49
CA PHE A 45 -9.89 2.03 -7.96
C PHE A 45 -10.12 3.53 -8.08
N ALA A 46 -9.16 4.35 -7.65
CA ALA A 46 -9.25 5.81 -7.72
C ALA A 46 -9.39 6.29 -9.18
N TRP A 47 -8.67 5.65 -10.11
CA TRP A 47 -8.79 5.91 -11.53
C TRP A 47 -10.18 5.56 -12.08
N ALA A 48 -10.74 4.41 -11.68
CA ALA A 48 -12.12 4.04 -12.05
C ALA A 48 -13.14 5.06 -11.52
N CYS A 49 -12.99 5.51 -10.28
CA CYS A 49 -13.83 6.57 -9.71
C CYS A 49 -13.69 7.90 -10.48
N GLY A 50 -12.46 8.27 -10.88
CA GLY A 50 -12.19 9.47 -11.68
C GLY A 50 -12.78 9.41 -13.09
N LYS A 51 -12.89 8.24 -13.72
CA LYS A 51 -13.57 8.09 -15.01
C LYS A 51 -15.07 8.37 -14.92
N GLU A 52 -15.73 7.86 -13.87
CA GLU A 52 -17.18 8.00 -13.70
C GLU A 52 -17.60 9.40 -13.23
N HIS A 53 -16.85 9.97 -12.27
CA HIS A 53 -17.24 11.23 -11.61
C HIS A 53 -16.44 12.45 -12.07
N GLY A 54 -15.40 12.24 -12.88
CA GLY A 54 -14.42 13.25 -13.21
C GLY A 54 -13.23 13.26 -12.24
N PHE A 55 -12.06 13.63 -12.76
CA PHE A 55 -10.83 13.71 -11.99
C PHE A 55 -10.79 14.96 -11.11
N ARG A 56 -10.49 14.79 -9.82
CA ARG A 56 -10.37 15.91 -8.88
C ARG A 56 -9.14 16.75 -9.23
N PRO A 57 -9.23 18.09 -9.22
CA PRO A 57 -8.06 18.94 -9.47
C PRO A 57 -7.06 18.79 -8.32
N MET A 58 -5.84 18.38 -8.65
CA MET A 58 -4.66 18.39 -7.80
C MET A 58 -3.67 19.45 -8.29
N PRO A 59 -2.84 20.02 -7.39
CA PRO A 59 -1.86 21.05 -7.72
C PRO A 59 -0.68 20.53 -8.58
N CYS A 60 -0.70 19.26 -8.98
CA CYS A 60 0.40 18.58 -9.65
C CYS A 60 0.11 18.43 -11.16
N PRO A 61 1.13 18.23 -12.00
CA PRO A 61 0.93 17.82 -13.39
C PRO A 61 0.15 16.51 -13.49
N ARG A 62 -0.66 16.34 -14.54
CA ARG A 62 -1.52 15.15 -14.73
C ARG A 62 -0.75 13.82 -14.70
N TRP A 63 0.49 13.81 -15.19
CA TRP A 63 1.35 12.61 -15.17
C TRP A 63 1.78 12.19 -13.75
N MET A 64 1.75 13.12 -12.78
CA MET A 64 2.10 12.84 -11.38
C MET A 64 0.93 12.32 -10.53
N TYR A 65 -0.30 12.32 -11.05
CA TYR A 65 -1.47 11.92 -10.26
C TYR A 65 -1.33 10.47 -9.78
N ALA A 66 -1.05 9.53 -10.69
CA ALA A 66 -0.90 8.13 -10.34
C ALA A 66 0.27 7.86 -9.38
N PRO A 67 1.48 8.38 -9.62
CA PRO A 67 2.59 8.26 -8.67
C PRO A 67 2.29 8.82 -7.27
N ILE A 68 1.61 9.97 -7.17
CA ILE A 68 1.30 10.60 -5.87
C ILE A 68 0.29 9.76 -5.09
N VAL A 69 -0.81 9.37 -5.73
CA VAL A 69 -1.84 8.52 -5.09
C VAL A 69 -1.27 7.16 -4.71
N TRP A 70 -0.40 6.59 -5.55
CA TRP A 70 0.33 5.38 -5.23
C TRP A 70 1.23 5.56 -4.00
N GLY A 71 2.05 6.62 -4.00
CA GLY A 71 3.02 6.89 -2.93
C GLY A 71 2.36 7.14 -1.58
N GLU A 72 1.27 7.92 -1.55
CA GLU A 72 0.53 8.16 -0.31
C GLU A 72 -0.09 6.89 0.25
N MET A 73 -0.70 6.05 -0.60
CA MET A 73 -1.25 4.76 -0.15
C MET A 73 -0.13 3.80 0.31
N PHE A 74 0.98 3.75 -0.44
CA PHE A 74 2.15 2.93 -0.10
C PHE A 74 2.70 3.28 1.28
N MET A 75 2.92 4.57 1.53
CA MET A 75 3.40 5.07 2.83
C MET A 75 2.40 4.80 3.94
N THR A 76 1.10 4.96 3.67
CA THR A 76 0.04 4.67 4.64
C THR A 76 0.01 3.19 5.04
N VAL A 77 0.18 2.27 4.09
CA VAL A 77 0.27 0.82 4.37
C VAL A 77 1.53 0.48 5.17
N LEU A 78 2.64 1.20 4.94
CA LEU A 78 3.87 1.06 5.72
C LEU A 78 3.81 1.72 7.11
N GLY A 79 2.68 2.31 7.49
CA GLY A 79 2.46 2.86 8.84
C GLY A 79 2.73 4.36 8.97
N ALA A 80 2.90 5.09 7.87
CA ALA A 80 2.82 6.54 7.92
C ALA A 80 1.45 6.99 8.46
N PRO A 81 1.37 8.16 9.12
CA PRO A 81 0.10 8.66 9.64
C PRO A 81 -0.96 8.66 8.54
N LYS A 82 -2.18 8.19 8.86
CA LYS A 82 -3.33 8.11 7.96
C LYS A 82 -3.91 9.50 7.64
N GLY A 83 -3.05 10.45 7.27
CA GLY A 83 -3.50 11.66 6.58
C GLY A 83 -4.36 11.24 5.40
N SER A 84 -5.43 11.97 5.14
CA SER A 84 -6.37 11.68 4.04
C SER A 84 -5.59 11.34 2.77
N VAL A 85 -5.60 10.06 2.38
CA VAL A 85 -4.97 9.62 1.13
C VAL A 85 -5.70 10.35 0.02
N ARG A 86 -4.95 11.14 -0.77
CA ARG A 86 -5.51 11.83 -1.92
C ARG A 86 -6.07 10.77 -2.85
N HIS A 87 -7.30 10.98 -3.28
CA HIS A 87 -7.98 10.14 -4.24
C HIS A 87 -8.26 10.97 -5.49
N MET A 88 -8.26 10.31 -6.65
CA MET A 88 -8.43 10.97 -7.96
C MET A 88 -9.85 11.48 -8.24
N GLY A 89 -10.72 11.54 -7.23
CA GLY A 89 -12.13 11.91 -7.36
C GLY A 89 -13.07 10.72 -7.28
N GLY A 90 -14.37 11.03 -7.16
CA GLY A 90 -15.49 10.08 -7.21
C GLY A 90 -15.91 9.45 -5.88
N ALA A 91 -17.08 8.81 -5.95
CA ALA A 91 -17.73 8.10 -4.85
C ALA A 91 -17.63 6.59 -5.08
N GLY A 92 -17.16 5.86 -4.07
CA GLY A 92 -17.00 4.41 -4.13
C GLY A 92 -16.48 3.85 -2.82
N VAL A 93 -16.45 2.53 -2.73
CA VAL A 93 -15.90 1.79 -1.59
C VAL A 93 -14.79 0.89 -2.08
N TRP A 94 -13.63 0.99 -1.43
CA TRP A 94 -12.50 0.09 -1.65
C TRP A 94 -12.31 -0.78 -0.41
N ASN A 95 -12.51 -2.09 -0.57
CA ASN A 95 -12.43 -3.07 0.53
C ASN A 95 -11.12 -3.89 0.48
N GLY A 96 -10.26 -3.64 -0.50
CA GLY A 96 -8.99 -4.35 -0.64
C GLY A 96 -8.60 -4.58 -2.09
N ILE A 97 -7.54 -5.38 -2.27
CA ILE A 97 -7.00 -5.71 -3.59
C ILE A 97 -8.10 -6.40 -4.42
N GLY A 98 -8.46 -5.77 -5.54
CA GLY A 98 -9.45 -6.31 -6.48
C GLY A 98 -10.92 -6.26 -6.02
N ASN A 99 -11.20 -5.93 -4.76
CA ASN A 99 -12.57 -5.80 -4.23
C ASN A 99 -12.92 -4.33 -4.02
N TRP A 100 -13.56 -3.74 -5.01
CA TRP A 100 -14.02 -2.37 -4.95
C TRP A 100 -15.27 -2.14 -5.79
N THR A 101 -16.04 -1.13 -5.41
CA THR A 101 -17.27 -0.73 -6.08
C THR A 101 -17.21 0.77 -6.33
N VAL A 102 -17.41 1.18 -7.57
CA VAL A 102 -17.59 2.59 -7.94
C VAL A 102 -19.08 2.84 -7.99
N TYR A 103 -19.56 3.85 -7.26
CA TYR A 103 -20.97 4.24 -7.35
C TYR A 103 -21.21 4.99 -8.66
N PRO A 104 -22.37 4.80 -9.33
CA PRO A 104 -22.69 5.56 -10.52
C PRO A 104 -22.83 7.05 -10.18
N LYS A 105 -22.55 7.92 -11.16
CA LYS A 105 -22.82 9.34 -11.05
C LYS A 105 -24.34 9.53 -10.94
N GLN A 106 -24.81 10.17 -9.88
CA GLN A 106 -26.22 10.53 -9.77
C GLN A 106 -26.55 11.48 -10.93
N GLU A 107 -27.42 11.04 -11.85
CA GLU A 107 -27.99 11.93 -12.86
C GLU A 107 -28.77 13.02 -12.13
N ALA A 108 -28.51 14.28 -12.47
CA ALA A 108 -29.26 15.39 -11.92
C ALA A 108 -30.74 15.12 -12.18
N LYS A 109 -31.54 14.98 -11.12
CA LYS A 109 -33.00 14.93 -11.25
C LYS A 109 -33.41 16.11 -12.12
N PRO A 110 -34.13 15.91 -13.24
CA PRO A 110 -34.66 17.03 -13.98
C PRO A 110 -35.49 17.85 -13.00
N CYS A 111 -35.21 19.16 -12.93
CA CYS A 111 -35.96 20.10 -12.13
C CYS A 111 -37.44 19.94 -12.52
N ALA A 112 -38.28 19.52 -11.56
CA ALA A 112 -39.72 19.50 -11.72
C ALA A 112 -40.28 20.93 -11.66
#